data_AF-A0A8C3U211-F1
#
_entry.id   AF-A0A8C3U211-F1
#
_cell.length_a   1.000
_cell.length_b   1.000
_cell.length_c   1.000
_cell.angle_alpha   90.00
_cell.angle_beta   90.00
_cell.angle_gamma   90.00
#
_symmetry.space_group_name_H-M   'P 1'
#
loop_
_entity.id
_entity.type
_entity.pdbx_description
1 polymer ?
#
loop_
_entity_poly.entity_id
_entity_poly.type
_entity_poly.pdbx_seq_one_letter_code
_entity_poly.pdbx_strand_id
1 'polypeptide(L)'
;MFKGFEKLKDVQYVYTPFDSSLCGVKLEANNKKQYLLTGQILNDGKVLIHLCNYIEPWDDLSLSQKKSLNQRYQMGCGCKVSAEQKNVNKHHLLVFLRINSSSEGAAR
;
A
#
# COMPACT_ATOMS: atom_id res chain seq x y z
N MET A 1 10.51 2.74 0.44
CA MET A 1 9.48 2.35 -0.56
C MET A 1 10.06 1.23 -1.44
N PHE A 2 9.23 0.38 -2.06
CA PHE A 2 9.70 -0.78 -2.86
C PHE A 2 9.44 -0.63 -4.36
N LYS A 3 8.43 0.16 -4.75
CA LYS A 3 8.08 0.50 -6.13
C LYS A 3 7.49 1.91 -6.17
N GLY A 4 7.67 2.67 -7.25
CA GLY A 4 7.06 4.00 -7.42
C GLY A 4 7.99 5.19 -7.37
N PHE A 5 9.27 4.97 -7.10
CA PHE A 5 10.26 6.05 -6.98
C PHE A 5 10.42 6.85 -8.27
N GLU A 6 10.11 6.24 -9.41
CA GLU A 6 10.08 6.88 -10.72
C GLU A 6 9.00 7.95 -10.84
N LYS A 7 7.94 7.88 -10.02
CA LYS A 7 6.83 8.85 -10.00
C LYS A 7 6.84 9.76 -8.77
N LEU A 8 7.28 9.25 -7.62
CA LEU A 8 7.31 9.98 -6.34
C LEU A 8 8.56 9.58 -5.56
N LYS A 9 9.42 10.56 -5.24
CA LYS A 9 10.65 10.27 -4.48
C LYS A 9 10.37 9.95 -3.02
N ASP A 10 9.49 10.73 -2.39
CA ASP A 10 9.07 10.58 -1.01
C ASP A 10 7.55 10.67 -0.88
N VAL A 11 6.98 9.83 -0.03
CA VAL A 11 5.55 9.80 0.28
C VAL A 11 5.38 10.28 1.72
N GLN A 12 4.81 11.47 1.88
CA GLN A 12 4.51 12.04 3.21
C GLN A 12 3.10 11.71 3.67
N TYR A 13 2.15 11.66 2.74
CA TYR A 13 0.73 11.45 3.03
C TYR A 13 0.16 10.33 2.16
N VAL A 14 -0.78 9.61 2.74
CA VAL A 14 -1.59 8.62 2.05
C VAL A 14 -3.06 8.95 2.28
N TYR A 15 -3.83 8.90 1.21
CA TYR A 15 -5.24 9.25 1.20
C TYR A 15 -6.08 7.98 1.12
N THR A 16 -7.24 8.01 1.77
CA THR A 16 -8.23 6.95 1.76
C THR A 16 -9.61 7.57 1.93
N PRO A 17 -10.67 6.97 1.37
CA PRO A 17 -12.04 7.36 1.71
C PRO A 17 -12.28 7.32 3.22
N PHE A 18 -13.17 8.19 3.71
CA PHE A 18 -13.43 8.35 5.14
C PHE A 18 -14.16 7.15 5.76
N ASP A 19 -15.06 6.54 5.01
CA ASP A 19 -15.94 5.48 5.49
C ASP A 19 -15.60 4.11 4.87
N SER A 20 -15.75 3.03 5.63
CA SER A 20 -15.48 1.67 5.16
C SER A 20 -16.44 1.23 4.04
N SER A 21 -17.68 1.74 4.01
CA SER A 21 -18.63 1.52 2.91
C SER A 21 -18.14 2.10 1.58
N LEU A 22 -17.28 3.12 1.62
CA LEU A 22 -16.59 3.70 0.47
C LEU A 22 -15.20 3.08 0.25
N CYS A 23 -14.94 1.92 0.84
CA CYS A 23 -13.64 1.25 0.85
C CYS A 23 -12.54 2.06 1.56
N GLY A 24 -12.90 2.83 2.58
CA GLY A 24 -11.96 3.51 3.46
C GLY A 24 -11.24 2.56 4.42
N VAL A 25 -9.99 2.88 4.76
CA VAL A 25 -9.19 2.12 5.73
C VAL A 25 -8.80 2.99 6.92
N LYS A 26 -8.78 2.38 8.10
CA LYS A 26 -8.29 3.01 9.33
C LYS A 26 -6.97 2.36 9.70
N LEU A 27 -5.90 3.15 9.73
CA LEU A 27 -4.56 2.71 10.12
C LEU A 27 -4.30 3.14 11.56
N GLU A 28 -3.69 2.28 12.36
CA GLU A 28 -3.28 2.69 13.70
C GLU A 28 -2.07 3.62 13.61
N ALA A 29 -2.30 4.89 13.93
CA ALA A 29 -1.28 5.92 13.94
C ALA A 29 -0.44 5.90 15.23
N ASN A 30 -0.18 4.73 15.81
CA ASN A 30 0.78 4.62 16.90
C ASN A 30 2.19 4.46 16.28
N ASN A 31 3.17 5.24 16.73
CA ASN A 31 4.58 5.21 16.23
C ASN A 31 5.29 3.84 16.32
N LYS A 32 4.57 2.81 16.77
CA LYS A 32 5.03 1.45 16.98
C LYS A 32 4.69 0.53 15.80
N LYS A 33 3.68 0.83 14.98
CA LYS A 33 3.29 -0.04 13.85
C LYS A 33 3.84 0.47 12.53
N GLN A 34 4.45 -0.46 11.79
CA GLN A 34 4.86 -0.27 10.41
C GLN A 34 3.91 -1.07 9.52
N TYR A 35 3.59 -0.53 8.34
CA TYR A 35 2.70 -1.18 7.40
C TYR A 35 3.36 -1.31 6.04
N LEU A 36 3.09 -2.44 5.38
CA LEU A 36 3.19 -2.51 3.95
C LEU A 36 1.85 -2.03 3.37
N LEU A 37 1.91 -0.96 2.58
CA LEU A 37 0.75 -0.38 1.92
C LEU A 37 0.89 -0.57 0.42
N THR A 38 -0.16 -1.06 -0.21
CA THR A 38 -0.28 -0.99 -1.67
C THR A 38 -1.34 0.02 -2.07
N GLY A 39 -1.15 0.66 -3.23
CA GLY A 39 -2.04 1.73 -3.65
C GLY A 39 -1.78 2.22 -5.05
N GLN A 40 -2.47 3.30 -5.41
CA GLN A 40 -2.36 3.98 -6.68
C GLN A 40 -1.70 5.35 -6.47
N ILE A 41 -0.77 5.72 -7.36
CA ILE A 41 -0.29 7.09 -7.49
C ILE A 41 -1.18 7.80 -8.49
N LEU A 42 -1.81 8.89 -8.04
CA LEU A 42 -2.60 9.79 -8.87
C LEU A 42 -1.68 10.78 -9.61
N ASN A 43 -2.21 11.41 -10.65
CA ASN A 43 -1.45 12.34 -11.49
C ASN A 43 -0.95 13.59 -10.73
N ASP A 44 -1.60 13.94 -9.61
CA ASP A 44 -1.23 15.04 -8.73
C ASP A 44 -0.20 14.62 -7.66
N GLY A 45 0.36 13.41 -7.75
CA GLY A 45 1.35 12.90 -6.81
C GLY A 45 0.78 12.39 -5.50
N LYS A 46 -0.55 12.30 -5.37
CA LYS A 46 -1.17 11.69 -4.18
C LYS A 46 -1.13 10.16 -4.26
N VAL A 47 -0.88 9.54 -3.11
CA VAL A 47 -1.00 8.09 -2.96
C VAL A 47 -2.38 7.78 -2.38
N LEU A 48 -3.20 7.07 -3.14
CA LEU A 48 -4.54 6.63 -2.74
C LEU A 48 -4.53 5.15 -2.39
N ILE A 49 -5.07 4.81 -1.23
CA ILE A 49 -5.29 3.42 -0.77
C ILE A 49 -6.78 3.20 -0.48
N HIS A 50 -7.20 1.95 -0.62
CA HIS A 50 -8.55 1.46 -0.39
C HIS A 50 -8.52 0.14 0.37
N LEU A 51 -9.68 -0.25 0.91
CA LEU A 51 -9.88 -1.49 1.66
C LEU A 51 -9.47 -2.76 0.89
N CYS A 52 -9.59 -2.73 -0.44
CA CYS A 52 -9.21 -3.87 -1.29
C CYS A 52 -7.71 -3.94 -1.62
N ASN A 53 -6.92 -2.94 -1.23
CA ASN A 53 -5.49 -2.99 -1.41
C ASN A 53 -4.86 -3.93 -0.37
N TYR A 54 -3.71 -4.49 -0.72
CA TYR A 54 -2.91 -5.25 0.23
C TYR A 54 -2.29 -4.30 1.25
N ILE A 55 -2.82 -4.32 2.46
CA ILE A 55 -2.46 -3.48 3.60
C ILE A 55 -2.25 -4.41 4.79
N GLU A 56 -1.01 -4.56 5.22
CA GLU A 56 -0.64 -5.53 6.26
C GLU A 56 0.39 -4.91 7.21
N PRO A 57 0.29 -5.15 8.54
CA PRO A 57 1.37 -4.83 9.45
C PRO A 57 2.66 -5.53 9.01
N TRP A 58 3.78 -4.83 9.10
CA TRP A 58 5.06 -5.34 8.64
C TRP A 58 5.47 -6.62 9.37
N ASP A 59 5.16 -6.73 10.65
CA ASP A 59 5.54 -7.88 11.47
C ASP A 59 4.74 -9.14 11.11
N ASP A 60 3.53 -8.97 10.57
CA ASP A 60 2.64 -10.07 10.16
C ASP A 60 3.00 -10.65 8.79
N LEU A 61 3.85 -9.96 8.01
CA LEU A 61 4.37 -10.48 6.75
C LEU A 61 5.35 -11.64 6.98
N SER A 62 5.15 -12.73 6.23
CA SER A 62 6.10 -13.84 6.20
C SER A 62 7.48 -13.41 5.69
N LEU A 63 8.53 -14.12 6.12
CA LEU A 63 9.90 -13.90 5.63
C LEU A 63 10.00 -14.00 4.10
N SER A 64 9.22 -14.90 3.50
CA SER A 64 9.16 -15.07 2.04
C SER A 64 8.57 -13.84 1.36
N GLN A 65 7.46 -13.29 1.89
CA GLN A 65 6.87 -12.06 1.37
C GLN A 65 7.86 -10.90 1.49
N LYS A 66 8.45 -10.68 2.66
CA LYS A 66 9.44 -9.60 2.91
C LYS A 66 10.61 -9.65 1.91
N LYS A 67 11.19 -10.83 1.67
CA LYS A 67 12.27 -11.01 0.68
C LYS A 67 11.80 -10.77 -0.75
N SER A 68 10.61 -11.25 -1.09
CA SER A 68 10.06 -11.18 -2.45
C SER A 68 9.72 -9.76 -2.91
N LEU A 69 9.45 -8.83 -1.97
CA LEU A 69 9.21 -7.41 -2.24
C LEU A 69 10.31 -6.76 -3.09
N ASN A 70 11.57 -7.05 -2.78
CA ASN A 70 12.72 -6.49 -3.49
C ASN A 70 13.25 -7.39 -4.62
N GLN A 71 13.00 -8.70 -4.53
CA GLN A 71 13.69 -9.67 -5.38
C GLN A 71 12.80 -10.23 -6.48
N ARG A 72 11.57 -10.64 -6.16
CA ARG A 72 10.79 -11.57 -7.01
C ARG A 72 9.53 -10.96 -7.59
N TYR A 73 8.81 -10.13 -6.85
CA TYR A 73 7.50 -9.63 -7.32
C TYR A 73 7.61 -8.76 -8.58
N GLN A 74 8.70 -8.00 -8.73
CA GLN A 74 8.95 -7.24 -9.95
C GLN A 74 9.15 -8.16 -11.18
N MET A 75 9.89 -9.26 -11.01
CA MET A 75 10.10 -10.24 -12.09
C MET A 75 8.80 -10.93 -12.49
N GLY A 76 7.91 -11.17 -11.53
CA GLY A 76 6.61 -11.80 -11.75
C GLY A 76 5.53 -10.89 -12.34
N CYS A 77 5.80 -9.60 -12.58
CA CYS A 77 4.78 -8.67 -13.09
C CYS A 77 4.27 -9.01 -14.51
N GLY A 78 5.04 -9.77 -15.29
CA GLY A 78 4.61 -10.29 -16.60
C GLY A 78 3.74 -11.55 -16.52
N CYS A 79 3.63 -12.16 -15.33
CA CYS A 79 2.83 -13.34 -15.09
C CYS A 79 1.45 -12.95 -14.54
N LYS A 80 0.42 -13.73 -14.87
CA LYS A 80 -0.92 -13.59 -14.28
C LYS A 80 -1.08 -14.60 -13.16
N VAL A 81 -1.30 -14.11 -11.94
CA VAL A 81 -1.73 -14.97 -10.84
C VAL A 81 -3.19 -15.33 -11.09
N SER A 82 -3.43 -16.60 -11.42
CA SER A 82 -4.79 -17.12 -11.58
C SER A 82 -5.29 -17.49 -10.19
N ALA A 83 -6.10 -16.61 -9.59
CA ALA A 83 -6.87 -16.98 -8.43
C ALA A 83 -7.92 -18.01 -8.88
N GLU A 84 -7.91 -19.22 -8.32
CA GLU A 84 -9.09 -20.08 -8.34
C GLU A 84 -10.16 -19.34 -7.51
N GLN A 85 -10.95 -18.52 -8.23
CA GLN A 85 -12.03 -17.61 -7.78
C GLN A 85 -11.65 -16.37 -6.94
N LYS A 86 -11.13 -15.32 -7.59
CA LYS A 86 -11.85 -14.08 -7.97
C LYS A 86 -10.86 -13.04 -8.51
N ASN A 87 -11.20 -12.52 -9.68
CA ASN A 87 -10.52 -11.55 -10.53
C ASN A 87 -9.81 -10.40 -9.77
N VAL A 88 -8.48 -10.31 -9.87
CA VAL A 88 -7.74 -9.06 -9.59
C VAL A 88 -6.68 -8.82 -10.67
N ASN A 89 -7.09 -8.26 -11.80
CA ASN A 89 -6.20 -7.40 -12.56
C ASN A 89 -6.16 -6.04 -11.86
N LYS A 90 -5.00 -5.62 -11.33
CA LYS A 90 -4.62 -4.20 -11.20
C LYS A 90 -3.15 -4.08 -10.82
N HIS A 91 -2.45 -3.17 -11.50
CA HIS A 91 -1.09 -2.75 -11.18
C HIS A 91 -1.09 -2.13 -9.78
N HIS A 92 -0.56 -2.86 -8.80
CA HIS A 92 -0.41 -2.36 -7.43
C HIS A 92 1.01 -1.82 -7.20
N LEU A 93 1.09 -0.66 -6.56
CA LEU A 93 2.33 -0.13 -5.99
C LEU A 93 2.61 -0.78 -4.64
N LEU A 94 3.88 -0.91 -4.25
CA LEU A 94 4.29 -1.34 -2.90
C LEU A 94 5.03 -0.18 -2.21
N VAL A 95 4.34 0.50 -1.30
CA VAL A 95 4.87 1.56 -0.47
C VAL A 95 5.06 1.01 0.94
N PHE A 96 6.29 1.09 1.43
CA PHE A 96 6.58 0.84 2.84
C PHE A 96 6.58 2.17 3.56
N LEU A 97 5.66 2.34 4.51
CA LEU A 97 5.59 3.54 5.33
C LEU A 97 5.68 3.16 6.80
N ARG A 98 6.55 3.89 7.50
CA ARG A 98 6.45 4.04 8.95
C ARG A 98 5.48 5.20 9.19
N ILE A 99 4.28 4.91 9.66
CA ILE A 99 3.30 5.95 9.98
C ILE A 99 3.75 6.58 11.29
N ASN A 100 4.33 7.78 11.19
CA ASN A 100 4.56 8.61 12.37
C ASN A 100 3.26 9.36 12.68
N SER A 101 2.78 9.21 13.91
CA SER A 101 1.71 9.96 14.56
C SER A 101 1.96 11.47 14.44
N SER A 102 1.60 12.08 13.31
CA SER A 102 1.44 13.52 13.19
C SER A 102 0.61 13.83 11.96
N SER A 103 -0.71 13.73 12.12
CA SER A 103 -1.66 14.76 11.70
C SER A 103 -3.08 14.20 11.88
N GLU A 104 -3.70 14.57 13.00
CA GLU A 104 -5.11 14.93 12.96
C GLU A 104 -5.27 15.94 11.82
N GLY A 105 -5.98 15.59 10.74
CA GLY A 105 -6.28 16.54 9.67
C GLY A 105 -5.99 16.05 8.25
N ALA A 106 -6.71 15.02 7.82
CA ALA A 106 -7.13 14.92 6.41
C ALA A 106 -8.54 14.31 6.33
N ALA A 107 -9.46 14.89 7.12
CA ALA A 107 -10.88 14.82 6.85
C ALA A 107 -11.30 16.19 6.30
N ARG A 108 -11.12 16.38 4.99
CA ARG A 108 -11.89 17.29 4.15
C ARG A 108 -11.99 16.70 2.76
#